data_AF-A0A974WSW8-F1
#
_entry.id   AF-A0A974WSW8-F1
#
_cell.length_a   1.000
_cell.length_b   1.000
_cell.length_c   1.000
_cell.angle_alpha   90.00
_cell.angle_beta   90.00
_cell.angle_gamma   90.00
#
_symmetry.space_group_name_H-M   'P 1'
#
loop_
_entity.id
_entity.type
_entity.pdbx_description
1 polymer ?
#
loop_
_entity_poly.entity_id
_entity_poly.type
_entity_poly.pdbx_seq_one_letter_code
_entity_poly.pdbx_strand_id
1 'polypeptide(L)'
;MEFYDASSAAPQDPIEQVLGDLGADATTSALLERLHEVDDLVDRILEEEGAQPLDADIVAALEQITGAQDAPDHFRRVYERVERRATTWDRFWQRPHDEYRGFEIIQAAIVRTTRETGETLARLDTKEQRD
;
A
#
# COMPACT_ATOMS: atom_id res chain seq x y z
N MET A 1 50.37 -21.48 54.61
CA MET A 1 48.96 -21.90 54.48
C MET A 1 48.38 -21.05 53.36
N GLU A 2 48.57 -21.50 52.12
CA GLU A 2 48.11 -20.79 50.92
C GLU A 2 46.71 -21.31 50.58
N PHE A 3 45.74 -20.41 50.54
CA PHE A 3 44.40 -20.69 50.03
C PHE A 3 44.43 -20.53 48.50
N TYR A 4 44.09 -21.60 47.80
CA TYR A 4 43.93 -21.61 46.34
C TYR A 4 42.56 -21.02 46.00
N ASP A 5 42.54 -19.85 45.36
CA ASP A 5 41.33 -19.22 44.81
C ASP A 5 40.97 -19.93 43.49
N ALA A 6 39.81 -20.58 43.45
CA ALA A 6 39.28 -21.28 42.29
C ALA A 6 38.40 -20.38 41.40
N SER A 7 38.71 -19.09 41.30
CA SER A 7 38.12 -18.19 40.29
C SER A 7 38.86 -18.28 38.96
N SER A 8 38.83 -19.46 38.32
CA SER A 8 39.12 -19.55 36.89
C SER A 8 37.80 -19.66 36.15
N ALA A 9 37.38 -18.56 35.52
CA ALA A 9 36.33 -18.58 34.50
C ALA A 9 36.65 -19.70 33.51
N ALA A 10 35.70 -20.62 33.31
CA ALA A 10 35.85 -21.69 32.34
C ALA A 10 36.15 -21.08 30.96
N PRO A 11 37.09 -21.62 30.18
CA PRO A 11 37.31 -21.15 28.82
C PRO A 11 36.04 -21.41 28.02
N GLN A 12 35.39 -20.35 27.55
CA GLN A 12 34.26 -20.48 26.62
C GLN A 12 34.83 -21.09 25.33
N ASP A 13 34.37 -22.30 25.00
CA ASP A 13 34.85 -23.05 23.85
C ASP A 13 34.53 -22.26 22.57
N PRO A 14 35.51 -21.97 21.69
CA PRO A 14 35.28 -21.21 20.46
C PRO A 14 34.25 -21.87 19.52
N ILE A 15 33.97 -23.16 19.71
CA ILE A 15 32.96 -23.91 18.98
C ILE A 15 31.53 -23.50 19.38
N GLU A 16 31.29 -23.13 20.64
CA GLU A 16 29.96 -22.68 21.09
C GLU A 16 29.61 -21.29 20.55
N GLN A 17 30.59 -20.39 20.43
CA GLN A 17 30.38 -19.09 19.79
C GLN A 17 30.10 -19.21 18.29
N VAL A 18 30.84 -20.06 17.57
CA VAL A 18 30.61 -20.30 16.14
C VAL A 18 29.24 -20.95 15.89
N LEU A 19 28.80 -21.87 16.75
CA LEU A 19 27.45 -22.45 16.65
C LEU A 19 26.35 -21.43 17.02
N GLY A 20 26.60 -20.53 17.96
CA GLY A 20 25.72 -19.42 18.31
C GLY A 20 25.55 -18.42 17.15
N ASP A 21 26.65 -18.06 16.50
CA ASP A 21 26.68 -17.14 15.36
C ASP A 21 26.03 -17.78 14.11
N LEU A 22 26.31 -19.05 13.81
CA LEU A 22 25.62 -19.79 12.74
C LEU A 22 24.12 -19.98 13.03
N GLY A 23 23.74 -20.20 14.29
CA GLY A 23 22.35 -20.28 14.71
C GLY A 23 21.63 -18.95 14.53
N ALA A 24 22.25 -17.83 14.90
CA ALA A 24 21.69 -16.49 14.72
C ALA A 24 21.56 -16.11 13.23
N ASP A 25 22.54 -16.43 12.39
CA ASP A 25 22.51 -16.18 10.94
C ASP A 25 21.49 -17.07 10.22
N ALA A 26 21.37 -18.34 10.62
CA ALA A 26 20.33 -19.24 10.08
C ALA A 26 18.92 -18.77 10.49
N THR A 27 18.76 -18.28 11.72
CA THR A 27 17.48 -17.75 12.20
C THR A 27 17.12 -16.43 11.49
N THR A 28 18.12 -15.59 11.21
CA THR A 28 17.94 -14.34 10.47
C THR A 28 17.58 -14.61 9.01
N SER A 29 18.25 -15.58 8.37
CA SER A 29 17.94 -15.99 7.00
C SER A 29 16.54 -16.59 6.89
N ALA A 30 16.17 -17.46 7.85
CA ALA A 30 14.83 -18.02 7.92
C ALA A 30 13.76 -16.95 8.17
N LEU A 31 14.05 -15.93 9.00
CA LEU A 31 13.13 -14.82 9.22
C LEU A 31 12.95 -13.97 7.95
N LEU A 32 14.04 -13.68 7.22
CA LEU A 32 13.98 -12.96 5.95
C LEU A 32 13.20 -13.72 4.89
N GLU A 33 13.40 -15.04 4.80
CA GLU A 33 12.63 -15.91 3.90
C GLU A 33 11.14 -15.89 4.24
N ARG A 34 10.79 -15.93 5.54
CA ARG A 34 9.39 -15.81 5.98
C ARG A 34 8.80 -14.43 5.71
N LEU A 35 9.59 -13.36 5.80
CA LEU A 35 9.15 -12.01 5.43
C LEU A 35 8.88 -11.91 3.92
N HIS A 36 9.74 -12.49 3.07
CA HIS A 36 9.46 -12.57 1.64
C HIS A 36 8.22 -13.40 1.32
N GLU A 37 8.00 -14.54 2.00
CA GLU A 37 6.78 -15.32 1.85
C GLU A 37 5.52 -14.52 2.25
N VAL A 38 5.63 -13.66 3.27
CA VAL A 38 4.53 -12.76 3.69
C VAL A 38 4.30 -11.68 2.64
N ASP A 39 5.34 -11.05 2.08
CA ASP A 39 5.20 -10.08 0.99
C ASP A 39 4.55 -10.71 -0.25
N ASP A 40 4.99 -11.91 -0.65
CA ASP A 40 4.40 -12.66 -1.78
C ASP A 40 2.94 -13.06 -1.53
N LEU A 41 2.56 -13.26 -0.27
CA LEU A 41 1.19 -13.59 0.12
C LEU A 41 0.31 -12.34 0.17
N VAL A 42 0.85 -11.21 0.61
CA VAL A 42 0.18 -9.90 0.56
C VAL A 42 -0.04 -9.48 -0.89
N ASP A 43 0.96 -9.63 -1.76
CA ASP A 43 0.81 -9.34 -3.18
C ASP A 43 -0.26 -10.23 -3.83
N ARG A 44 -0.30 -11.53 -3.52
CA ARG A 44 -1.35 -12.43 -4.01
C ARG A 44 -2.74 -12.09 -3.49
N ILE A 45 -2.88 -11.75 -2.21
CA ILE A 45 -4.17 -11.31 -1.65
C ILE A 45 -4.62 -10.01 -2.31
N LEU A 46 -3.72 -9.07 -2.53
CA LEU A 46 -4.04 -7.82 -3.23
C LEU A 46 -4.40 -8.05 -4.71
N GLU A 47 -3.79 -9.04 -5.37
CA GLU A 47 -4.16 -9.46 -6.73
C GLU A 47 -5.51 -10.17 -6.78
N GLU A 48 -5.82 -11.03 -5.81
CA GLU A 48 -7.09 -11.77 -5.73
C GLU A 48 -8.27 -10.88 -5.25
N GLU A 49 -8.07 -10.03 -4.25
CA GLU A 49 -9.06 -9.03 -3.80
C GLU A 49 -9.16 -7.83 -4.78
N GLY A 50 -8.10 -7.58 -5.55
CA GLY A 50 -8.07 -6.59 -6.63
C GLY A 50 -8.83 -7.00 -7.90
N ALA A 51 -9.49 -8.17 -7.92
CA ALA A 51 -10.19 -8.69 -9.07
C ALA A 51 -11.53 -7.98 -9.39
N GLN A 52 -11.99 -7.04 -8.54
CA GLN A 52 -13.10 -6.17 -8.92
C GLN A 52 -12.58 -4.95 -9.67
N PRO A 53 -13.00 -4.75 -10.94
CA PRO A 53 -12.65 -3.56 -11.68
C PRO A 53 -13.17 -2.32 -10.95
N LEU A 54 -12.38 -1.26 -10.96
CA LEU A 54 -12.78 0.01 -10.38
C LEU A 54 -14.07 0.50 -11.03
N ASP A 55 -14.98 1.02 -10.19
CA ASP A 55 -16.25 1.58 -10.67
C ASP A 55 -16.00 2.68 -11.72
N ALA A 56 -16.75 2.64 -12.82
CA ALA A 56 -16.60 3.57 -13.94
C ALA A 56 -16.84 5.03 -13.51
N ASP A 57 -17.72 5.27 -12.54
CA ASP A 57 -17.99 6.61 -12.02
C ASP A 57 -16.78 7.15 -11.25
N ILE A 58 -16.08 6.28 -10.51
CA ILE A 58 -14.85 6.63 -9.81
C ILE A 58 -13.72 6.90 -10.82
N VAL A 59 -13.60 6.07 -11.86
CA VAL A 59 -12.64 6.30 -12.95
C VAL A 59 -12.89 7.67 -13.60
N ALA A 60 -14.13 7.98 -13.96
CA ALA A 60 -14.49 9.25 -14.55
C ALA A 60 -14.17 10.43 -13.61
N ALA A 61 -14.43 10.29 -12.30
CA ALA A 61 -14.08 11.31 -11.32
C ALA A 61 -12.57 11.52 -11.21
N LEU A 62 -11.78 10.43 -11.20
CA LEU A 62 -10.32 10.49 -11.20
C LEU A 62 -9.78 11.20 -12.44
N GLU A 63 -10.26 10.85 -13.63
CA GLU A 63 -9.87 11.48 -14.89
C GLU A 63 -10.22 12.98 -14.90
N GLN A 64 -11.41 13.34 -14.46
CA GLN A 64 -11.81 14.75 -14.41
C GLN A 64 -10.97 15.57 -13.45
N ILE A 65 -10.66 15.04 -12.26
CA ILE A 65 -9.90 15.78 -11.23
C ILE A 65 -8.42 15.87 -11.59
N THR A 66 -7.85 14.80 -12.15
CA THR A 66 -6.42 14.73 -12.44
C THR A 66 -6.05 15.28 -13.82
N GLY A 67 -6.99 15.23 -14.77
CA GLY A 67 -6.84 15.78 -16.12
C GLY A 67 -7.29 17.24 -16.27
N ALA A 68 -7.83 17.87 -15.22
CA ALA A 68 -8.23 19.28 -15.27
C ALA A 68 -7.03 20.21 -15.54
N GLN A 69 -7.26 21.29 -16.29
CA GLN A 69 -6.20 22.23 -16.68
C GLN A 69 -5.56 22.93 -15.48
N ASP A 70 -6.34 23.16 -14.43
CA ASP A 70 -5.96 23.77 -13.16
C ASP A 70 -5.62 22.74 -12.07
N ALA A 71 -5.56 21.45 -12.41
CA ALA A 71 -5.22 20.41 -11.46
C ALA A 71 -3.79 20.61 -10.89
N PRO A 72 -3.58 20.36 -9.60
CA PRO A 72 -2.25 20.38 -9.00
C PRO A 72 -1.25 19.50 -9.77
N ASP A 73 0.02 19.91 -9.81
CA ASP A 73 1.06 19.21 -10.59
C ASP A 73 1.15 17.71 -10.31
N HIS A 74 1.02 17.32 -9.05
CA HIS A 74 1.09 15.91 -8.65
C HIS A 74 -0.14 15.10 -9.12
N PHE A 75 -1.30 15.74 -9.28
CA PHE A 75 -2.50 15.11 -9.85
C PHE A 75 -2.29 14.88 -11.35
N ARG A 76 -1.83 15.92 -12.07
CA ARG A 76 -1.54 15.83 -13.52
C ARG A 76 -0.49 14.78 -13.86
N ARG A 77 0.53 14.59 -13.00
CA ARG A 77 1.54 13.54 -13.19
C ARG A 77 0.95 12.13 -13.13
N VAL A 78 -0.02 11.87 -12.26
CA VAL A 78 -0.70 10.57 -12.20
C VAL A 78 -1.50 10.37 -13.49
N TYR A 79 -2.27 11.38 -13.91
CA TYR A 79 -3.02 11.35 -15.17
C TYR A 79 -2.12 11.06 -16.39
N GLU A 80 -1.00 11.77 -16.53
CA GLU A 80 -0.03 11.55 -17.61
C GLU A 80 0.54 10.13 -17.63
N ARG A 81 0.75 9.51 -16.46
CA ARG A 81 1.24 8.13 -16.37
C ARG A 81 0.18 7.12 -16.79
N VAL A 82 -1.09 7.37 -16.46
CA VAL A 82 -2.20 6.55 -16.93
C VAL A 82 -2.35 6.68 -18.45
N GLU A 83 -2.34 7.90 -18.99
CA GLU A 83 -2.41 8.18 -20.43
C GLU A 83 -1.25 7.51 -21.21
N ARG A 84 -0.04 7.53 -20.65
CA ARG A 84 1.14 6.86 -21.23
C ARG A 84 1.15 5.35 -21.00
N ARG A 85 0.11 4.77 -20.37
CA ARG A 85 0.01 3.35 -19.99
C ARG A 85 1.16 2.86 -19.11
N ALA A 86 1.79 3.77 -18.36
CA ALA A 86 2.81 3.44 -17.36
C ALA A 86 2.19 2.96 -16.04
N THR A 87 0.90 3.23 -15.82
CA THR A 87 0.07 2.67 -14.77
C THR A 87 -1.39 2.60 -15.26
N THR A 88 -2.32 2.08 -14.46
CA THR A 88 -3.77 2.12 -14.72
C THR A 88 -4.50 2.69 -13.52
N TRP A 89 -5.77 3.06 -13.69
CA TRP A 89 -6.60 3.52 -12.58
C TRP A 89 -6.81 2.45 -11.52
N ASP A 90 -7.03 1.20 -11.91
CA ASP A 90 -7.13 0.07 -10.97
C ASP A 90 -5.85 -0.10 -10.16
N ARG A 91 -4.68 -0.06 -10.81
CA ARG A 91 -3.38 -0.18 -10.14
C ARG A 91 -3.14 0.97 -9.17
N PHE A 92 -3.46 2.20 -9.60
CA PHE A 92 -3.37 3.38 -8.75
C PHE A 92 -4.30 3.26 -7.53
N TRP A 93 -5.52 2.78 -7.73
CA TRP A 93 -6.52 2.61 -6.67
C TRP A 93 -6.11 1.58 -5.62
N GLN A 94 -5.50 0.47 -6.06
CA GLN A 94 -4.99 -0.58 -5.17
C GLN A 94 -3.74 -0.13 -4.41
N ARG A 95 -2.89 0.69 -5.03
CA ARG A 95 -1.60 1.13 -4.45
C ARG A 95 -1.42 2.65 -4.46
N PRO A 96 -2.27 3.41 -3.76
CA PRO A 96 -2.17 4.88 -3.74
C PRO A 96 -0.94 5.39 -3.00
N HIS A 97 -0.31 4.57 -2.15
CA HIS A 97 0.90 4.92 -1.42
C HIS A 97 2.15 4.90 -2.30
N ASP A 98 2.13 4.20 -3.44
CA ASP A 98 3.22 4.21 -4.43
C ASP A 98 3.31 5.56 -5.14
N GLU A 99 2.24 6.36 -5.09
CA GLU A 99 2.18 7.69 -5.67
C GLU A 99 2.31 8.79 -4.61
N TYR A 100 3.03 9.85 -4.96
CA TYR A 100 3.14 11.01 -4.09
C TYR A 100 1.75 11.62 -3.85
N ARG A 101 1.29 11.57 -2.59
CA ARG A 101 -0.05 12.02 -2.15
C ARG A 101 -1.21 11.30 -2.85
N GLY A 102 -1.06 10.04 -3.24
CA GLY A 102 -2.14 9.29 -3.92
C GLY A 102 -3.44 9.20 -3.11
N PHE A 103 -3.37 9.14 -1.78
CA PHE A 103 -4.57 9.18 -0.94
C PHE A 103 -5.35 10.50 -1.04
N GLU A 104 -4.69 11.64 -1.26
CA GLU A 104 -5.37 12.93 -1.45
C GLU A 104 -6.19 12.93 -2.75
N ILE A 105 -5.66 12.31 -3.80
CA ILE A 105 -6.35 12.14 -5.09
C ILE A 105 -7.58 11.24 -4.92
N ILE A 106 -7.44 10.12 -4.22
CA ILE A 106 -8.57 9.21 -3.94
C ILE A 106 -9.66 9.93 -3.15
N GLN A 107 -9.30 10.66 -2.09
CA GLN A 107 -10.27 11.41 -1.29
C GLN A 107 -11.03 12.44 -2.15
N ALA A 108 -10.33 13.16 -3.03
CA ALA A 108 -10.95 14.11 -3.94
C ALA A 108 -11.97 13.43 -4.87
N ALA A 109 -11.63 12.26 -5.43
CA ALA A 109 -12.53 11.48 -6.30
C ALA A 109 -13.79 10.98 -5.55
N ILE A 110 -13.63 10.45 -4.34
CA ILE A 110 -14.75 9.96 -3.52
C ILE A 110 -15.70 11.11 -3.15
N VAL A 111 -15.16 12.24 -2.69
CA VAL A 111 -15.95 13.42 -2.29
C VAL A 111 -16.77 13.94 -3.47
N ARG A 112 -16.16 13.99 -4.66
CA ARG A 112 -16.86 14.42 -5.89
C ARG A 112 -17.99 13.47 -6.25
N THR A 113 -17.72 12.18 -6.34
CA THR A 113 -18.70 11.16 -6.72
C THR A 113 -19.89 11.18 -5.75
N THR A 114 -19.63 11.29 -4.45
CA THR A 114 -20.69 11.38 -3.42
C THR A 114 -21.56 12.62 -3.61
N ARG A 115 -20.97 13.76 -3.96
CA ARG A 115 -21.70 15.00 -4.21
C ARG A 115 -22.59 14.89 -5.45
N GLU A 116 -22.06 14.37 -6.55
CA GLU A 116 -22.81 14.20 -7.81
C GLU A 116 -24.00 13.26 -7.64
N THR A 117 -23.83 12.17 -6.90
CA THR A 117 -24.93 11.26 -6.53
C THR A 117 -25.98 11.95 -5.67
N GLY A 118 -25.57 12.71 -4.65
CA GLY A 118 -26.49 13.46 -3.79
C GLY A 118 -27.30 14.52 -4.55
N GLU A 119 -26.67 15.25 -5.47
CA GLU A 119 -27.35 16.23 -6.33
C GLU A 119 -28.34 15.57 -7.28
N THR A 120 -28.02 14.38 -7.79
CA THR A 120 -28.91 13.62 -8.68
C THR A 120 -30.16 13.15 -7.95
N LEU A 121 -30.01 12.60 -6.74
CA LEU A 121 -31.14 12.17 -5.90
C LEU A 121 -32.05 13.36 -5.53
N ALA A 122 -31.47 14.50 -5.15
CA ALA A 122 -32.25 15.70 -4.82
C ALA A 122 -33.08 16.21 -6.02
N ARG A 123 -32.56 16.10 -7.24
CA ARG A 123 -33.30 16.48 -8.46
C ARG A 123 -34.46 15.53 -8.76
N LEU A 124 -34.34 14.26 -8.42
CA LEU A 124 -35.41 13.27 -8.61
C LEU A 124 -36.55 13.49 -7.61
N ASP A 125 -36.24 13.70 -6.32
CA ASP A 125 -37.23 14.02 -5.28
C ASP A 125 -38.00 15.32 -5.60
N THR A 126 -37.31 16.34 -6.13
CA THR A 126 -37.95 17.60 -6.54
C THR A 126 -38.90 17.45 -7.75
N LYS A 127 -38.69 16.43 -8.60
CA LYS A 127 -39.59 16.13 -9.72
C LYS A 127 -40.83 15.36 -9.27
N GLU A 128 -40.68 14.38 -8.40
CA GLU A 128 -41.82 13.62 -7.85
C GLU A 128 -42.78 14.47 -7.02
N GLN A 129 -42.32 15.57 -6.42
CA GLN A 129 -43.18 16.51 -5.68
C GLN A 129 -43.94 17.52 -6.58
N ARG A 130 -43.63 17.57 -7.87
CA ARG A 130 -44.24 18.52 -8.83
C ARG A 130 -45.27 17.88 -9.77
N ASP A 131 -45.29 16.56 -9.85
CA ASP A 131 -46.28 15.75 -10.59
C ASP A 131 -47.41 15.29 -9.65
#